data_AF-A0A101VWF8-F1
#
_entry.id   AF-A0A101VWF8-F1
#
_cell.length_a   1.000
_cell.length_b   1.000
_cell.length_c   1.000
_cell.angle_alpha   90.00
_cell.angle_beta   90.00
_cell.angle_gamma   90.00
#
_symmetry.space_group_name_H-M   'P 1'
#
loop_
_entity.id
_entity.type
_entity.pdbx_description
1 polymer ?
#
loop_
_entity_poly.entity_id
_entity_poly.type
_entity_poly.pdbx_seq_one_letter_code
_entity_poly.pdbx_strand_id
1 'polypeptide(L)'
;MNKEDVILFSGGIQGAEAEFGKTAESLGIEEVNFTFEGHNIERTRGIRVLNHDELKNGDVSLEYVSKLLNRNYTATPKLRKVLQSIWYQINNGQEIYVIGHILADNTVKGGTGWGAEFAKICNKPIFVFDQEKDSWFTWEHLNWVKCDDPVIKHVHFVGTGTRFLQDNGRKAIIDLFARSFGK
;
A
#
# COMPACT_ATOMS: atom_id res chain seq x y z
N MET A 1 14.74 5.36 15.42
CA MET A 1 14.82 4.33 14.37
C MET A 1 15.85 4.82 13.36
N ASN A 2 16.88 4.03 13.08
CA ASN A 2 17.88 4.44 12.10
C ASN A 2 17.32 4.16 10.71
N LYS A 3 17.42 5.14 9.80
CA LYS A 3 16.93 5.01 8.42
C LYS A 3 17.55 3.84 7.65
N GLU A 4 18.75 3.42 8.05
CA GLU A 4 19.51 2.31 7.47
C GLU A 4 18.89 0.94 7.75
N ASP A 5 18.10 0.83 8.82
CA ASP A 5 17.39 -0.40 9.18
C ASP A 5 15.97 -0.45 8.59
N VAL A 6 15.55 0.60 7.87
CA VAL A 6 14.18 0.77 7.40
C VAL A 6 14.02 0.29 5.96
N ILE A 7 12.98 -0.50 5.72
CA ILE A 7 12.63 -1.02 4.39
C ILE A 7 11.18 -0.64 4.06
N LEU A 8 11.02 0.06 2.94
CA LEU A 8 9.73 0.31 2.29
C LEU A 8 9.36 -0.88 1.41
N PHE A 9 8.20 -1.48 1.63
CA PHE A 9 7.61 -2.48 0.74
C PHE A 9 6.51 -1.86 -0.12
N SER A 10 6.51 -2.15 -1.44
CA SER A 10 5.49 -1.64 -2.37
C SER A 10 5.38 -2.52 -3.63
N GLY A 11 4.55 -2.12 -4.59
CA GLY A 11 4.42 -2.75 -5.92
C GLY A 11 5.11 -1.97 -7.04
N GLY A 12 5.63 -0.77 -6.75
CA GLY A 12 6.36 0.07 -7.69
C GLY A 12 5.53 0.61 -8.85
N ILE A 13 4.19 0.59 -8.78
CA ILE A 13 3.33 1.09 -9.85
C ILE A 13 3.29 2.63 -9.87
N GLN A 14 2.86 3.19 -11.00
CA GLN A 14 2.66 4.64 -11.11
C GLN A 14 1.72 5.19 -10.04
N GLY A 15 1.92 6.45 -9.66
CA GLY A 15 1.10 7.15 -8.66
C GLY A 15 1.70 7.07 -7.25
N ALA A 16 0.89 6.66 -6.27
CA ALA A 16 1.28 6.69 -4.85
C ALA A 16 2.53 5.85 -4.57
N GLU A 17 2.59 4.62 -5.08
CA GLU A 17 3.72 3.70 -4.86
C GLU A 17 5.04 4.25 -5.41
N ALA A 18 5.01 4.82 -6.61
CA ALA A 18 6.16 5.52 -7.18
C ALA A 18 6.62 6.70 -6.31
N GLU A 19 5.69 7.43 -5.70
CA GLU A 19 6.02 8.58 -4.85
C GLU A 19 6.58 8.17 -3.48
N PHE A 20 6.02 7.12 -2.86
CA PHE A 20 6.60 6.51 -1.67
C PHE A 20 8.05 6.12 -1.93
N GLY A 21 8.31 5.45 -3.05
CA GLY A 21 9.66 5.03 -3.40
C GLY A 21 10.62 6.18 -3.72
N LYS A 22 10.18 7.20 -4.47
CA LYS A 22 10.98 8.42 -4.73
C LYS A 22 11.36 9.13 -3.42
N THR A 23 10.41 9.24 -2.49
CA THR A 23 10.62 9.89 -1.20
C THR A 23 11.59 9.06 -0.33
N ALA A 24 11.39 7.74 -0.25
CA ALA A 24 12.29 6.83 0.45
C ALA A 24 13.73 6.89 -0.10
N GLU A 25 13.87 6.83 -1.44
CA GLU A 25 15.15 6.93 -2.13
C GLU A 25 15.89 8.22 -1.80
N SER A 26 15.19 9.37 -1.80
CA SER A 26 15.78 10.67 -1.48
C SER A 26 16.37 10.77 -0.06
N LEU A 27 15.89 9.92 0.86
CA LEU A 27 16.35 9.84 2.24
C LEU A 27 17.37 8.72 2.48
N GLY A 28 17.65 7.91 1.45
CA GLY A 28 18.54 6.74 1.54
C GLY A 28 17.89 5.50 2.16
N ILE A 29 16.56 5.43 2.20
CA ILE A 29 15.81 4.28 2.72
C ILE A 29 15.76 3.18 1.64
N GLU A 30 15.88 1.92 2.07
CA GLU A 30 15.77 0.78 1.17
C GLU A 30 14.33 0.58 0.71
N GLU A 31 14.15 0.13 -0.54
CA GLU A 31 12.83 -0.21 -1.07
C GLU A 31 12.85 -1.62 -1.66
N VAL A 32 11.74 -2.33 -1.50
CA VAL A 32 11.46 -3.62 -2.15
C VAL A 32 10.11 -3.52 -2.86
N ASN A 33 10.15 -3.63 -4.18
CA ASN A 33 9.00 -3.53 -5.06
C ASN A 33 8.61 -4.91 -5.59
N PHE A 34 7.56 -5.52 -5.03
CA PHE A 34 7.06 -6.82 -5.45
C PHE A 34 6.29 -6.71 -6.76
N THR A 35 6.70 -7.50 -7.76
CA THR A 35 6.11 -7.46 -9.10
C THR A 35 6.08 -8.86 -9.72
N PHE A 36 5.61 -8.97 -10.95
CA PHE A 36 5.58 -10.22 -11.73
C PHE A 36 5.78 -9.91 -13.22
N GLU A 37 6.07 -10.94 -14.01
CA GLU A 37 6.27 -10.80 -15.45
C GLU A 37 5.04 -10.19 -16.15
N GLY A 38 5.26 -9.12 -16.93
CA GLY A 38 4.21 -8.37 -17.63
C GLY A 38 3.43 -7.38 -16.76
N HIS A 39 3.89 -7.11 -15.53
CA HIS A 39 3.35 -6.05 -14.69
C HIS A 39 3.99 -4.71 -15.05
N ASN A 40 3.15 -3.68 -15.25
CA ASN A 40 3.62 -2.34 -15.60
C ASN A 40 3.97 -1.58 -14.33
N ILE A 41 5.26 -1.33 -14.11
CA ILE A 41 5.81 -0.61 -12.96
C ILE A 41 6.51 0.67 -13.42
N GLU A 42 6.51 1.69 -12.57
CA GLU A 42 7.27 2.94 -12.77
C GLU A 42 8.62 2.88 -12.05
N ARG A 43 8.66 2.25 -10.87
CA ARG A 43 9.87 2.10 -10.07
C ARG A 43 10.67 0.89 -10.52
N THR A 44 11.97 1.09 -10.73
CA THR A 44 12.89 0.02 -11.13
C THR A 44 13.93 -0.37 -10.09
N ARG A 45 14.04 0.38 -8.99
CA ARG A 45 14.90 0.06 -7.85
C ARG A 45 14.18 -0.90 -6.90
N GLY A 46 14.94 -1.81 -6.29
CA GLY A 46 14.40 -2.76 -5.31
C GLY A 46 13.46 -3.82 -5.88
N ILE A 47 13.46 -4.07 -7.20
CA ILE A 47 12.51 -5.00 -7.82
C ILE A 47 12.70 -6.42 -7.25
N ARG A 48 11.59 -7.01 -6.80
CA ARG A 48 11.46 -8.45 -6.55
C ARG A 48 10.39 -9.03 -7.48
N VAL A 49 10.84 -9.63 -8.58
CA VAL A 49 9.95 -10.37 -9.49
C VAL A 49 9.57 -11.69 -8.85
N LEU A 50 8.27 -11.90 -8.62
CA LEU A 50 7.70 -13.12 -8.07
C LEU A 50 7.50 -14.13 -9.19
N ASN A 51 8.00 -15.35 -8.99
CA ASN A 51 7.76 -16.46 -9.90
C ASN A 51 6.36 -17.08 -9.69
N HIS A 52 6.01 -18.05 -10.54
CA HIS A 52 4.68 -18.68 -10.50
C HIS A 52 4.38 -19.44 -9.21
N ASP A 53 5.38 -20.01 -8.54
CA ASP A 53 5.21 -20.73 -7.27
C ASP A 53 5.11 -19.77 -6.10
N GLU A 54 5.91 -18.70 -6.08
CA GLU A 54 5.84 -17.63 -5.09
C GLU A 54 4.45 -16.97 -5.10
N LEU A 55 3.94 -16.64 -6.29
CA LEU A 55 2.61 -16.04 -6.44
C LEU A 55 1.48 -16.91 -5.83
N LYS A 56 1.63 -18.23 -5.76
CA LYS A 56 0.63 -19.12 -5.14
C LYS A 56 0.49 -18.90 -3.64
N ASN A 57 1.52 -18.38 -2.96
CA ASN A 57 1.45 -18.10 -1.51
C ASN A 57 0.44 -17.00 -1.17
N GLY A 58 0.22 -16.07 -2.10
CA GLY A 58 -0.78 -15.01 -1.97
C GLY A 58 -2.10 -15.32 -2.65
N ASP A 59 -2.36 -16.59 -3.01
CA ASP A 59 -3.58 -16.94 -3.74
C ASP A 59 -4.82 -16.76 -2.86
N VAL A 60 -5.85 -16.13 -3.44
CA VAL A 60 -7.09 -15.80 -2.74
C VAL A 60 -8.27 -15.96 -3.69
N SER A 61 -9.39 -16.46 -3.16
CA SER A 61 -10.62 -16.55 -3.94
C SER A 61 -11.09 -15.15 -4.34
N LEU A 62 -11.30 -14.94 -5.65
CA LEU A 62 -11.87 -13.70 -6.16
C LEU A 62 -13.28 -13.45 -5.63
N GLU A 63 -14.05 -14.50 -5.35
CA GLU A 63 -15.37 -14.37 -4.73
C GLU A 63 -15.26 -13.81 -3.31
N TYR A 64 -14.24 -14.23 -2.56
CA TYR A 64 -13.97 -13.72 -1.23
C TYR A 64 -13.57 -12.24 -1.27
N VAL A 65 -12.64 -11.87 -2.16
CA VAL A 65 -12.25 -10.46 -2.37
C VAL A 65 -13.43 -9.61 -2.82
N SER A 66 -14.27 -10.13 -3.72
CA SER A 66 -15.47 -9.45 -4.21
C SER A 66 -16.48 -9.16 -3.09
N LYS A 67 -16.70 -10.13 -2.20
CA LYS A 67 -17.58 -9.97 -1.02
C LYS A 67 -17.02 -8.96 -0.02
N LEU A 68 -15.73 -9.04 0.31
CA LEU A 68 -15.07 -8.11 1.23
C LEU A 68 -15.12 -6.67 0.73
N LEU A 69 -14.87 -6.48 -0.57
CA LEU A 69 -14.81 -5.15 -1.17
C LEU A 69 -16.15 -4.64 -1.69
N ASN A 70 -17.23 -5.43 -1.54
CA ASN A 70 -18.55 -5.14 -2.07
C ASN A 70 -18.53 -4.76 -3.58
N ARG A 71 -17.77 -5.53 -4.37
CA ARG A 71 -17.47 -5.24 -5.78
C ARG A 71 -17.47 -6.50 -6.62
N ASN A 72 -17.92 -6.40 -7.87
CA ASN A 72 -17.80 -7.48 -8.83
C ASN A 72 -16.50 -7.33 -9.62
N TYR A 73 -15.60 -8.31 -9.48
CA TYR A 73 -14.38 -8.38 -10.26
C TYR A 73 -14.50 -9.40 -11.39
N THR A 74 -14.18 -9.00 -12.61
CA THR A 74 -13.99 -9.95 -13.70
C THR A 74 -12.69 -10.71 -13.48
N ALA A 75 -12.79 -12.04 -13.35
CA ALA A 75 -11.63 -12.90 -13.18
C ALA A 75 -10.73 -12.85 -14.41
N THR A 76 -9.57 -12.20 -14.27
CA THR A 76 -8.51 -12.23 -15.29
C THR A 76 -7.23 -12.76 -14.67
N PRO A 77 -6.37 -13.49 -15.42
CA PRO A 77 -5.08 -13.95 -14.91
C PRO A 77 -4.22 -12.81 -14.37
N LYS A 78 -4.27 -11.63 -15.01
CA LYS A 78 -3.54 -10.44 -14.57
C LYS A 78 -4.05 -9.92 -13.23
N LEU A 79 -5.36 -9.82 -13.03
CA LEU A 79 -5.93 -9.40 -11.74
C LEU A 79 -5.50 -10.34 -10.61
N ARG A 80 -5.52 -11.65 -10.85
CA ARG A 80 -5.07 -12.64 -9.84
C ARG A 80 -3.62 -12.38 -9.42
N LYS A 81 -2.71 -12.23 -10.38
CA LYS A 81 -1.29 -11.91 -10.10
C LYS A 81 -1.12 -10.59 -9.33
N VAL A 82 -1.93 -9.58 -9.63
CA VAL A 82 -1.94 -8.32 -8.86
C VAL A 82 -2.31 -8.57 -7.40
N LEU A 83 -3.40 -9.28 -7.12
CA LEU A 83 -3.83 -9.57 -5.74
C LEU A 83 -2.78 -10.39 -4.97
N GLN A 84 -2.16 -11.36 -5.64
CA GLN A 84 -1.05 -12.17 -5.11
C GLN A 84 0.18 -11.31 -4.79
N SER A 85 0.53 -10.34 -5.66
CA SER A 85 1.66 -9.44 -5.39
C SER A 85 1.38 -8.47 -4.24
N ILE A 86 0.13 -8.00 -4.09
CA ILE A 86 -0.28 -7.15 -2.96
C ILE A 86 -0.16 -7.92 -1.64
N TRP A 87 -0.50 -9.21 -1.63
CA TRP A 87 -0.29 -10.06 -0.45
C TRP A 87 1.17 -10.01 0.04
N TYR A 88 2.15 -10.09 -0.87
CA TYR A 88 3.56 -10.00 -0.51
C TYR A 88 3.94 -8.65 0.10
N GLN A 89 3.41 -7.56 -0.45
CA GLN A 89 3.63 -6.22 0.12
C GLN A 89 3.15 -6.17 1.57
N ILE A 90 1.85 -6.44 1.77
CA ILE A 90 1.21 -6.35 3.08
C ILE A 90 1.80 -7.36 4.06
N ASN A 91 2.12 -8.58 3.63
CA ASN A 91 2.67 -9.62 4.50
C ASN A 91 4.04 -9.23 5.08
N ASN A 92 4.90 -8.56 4.29
CA ASN A 92 6.23 -8.13 4.73
C ASN A 92 6.25 -6.82 5.53
N GLY A 93 5.22 -5.95 5.38
CA GLY A 93 5.08 -4.74 6.20
C GLY A 93 4.59 -5.01 7.62
N GLN A 94 5.04 -4.23 8.60
CA GLN A 94 4.49 -4.23 9.96
C GLN A 94 3.40 -3.17 10.14
N GLU A 95 3.49 -2.07 9.38
CA GLU A 95 2.50 -1.00 9.32
C GLU A 95 2.27 -0.57 7.87
N ILE A 96 1.06 -0.12 7.56
CA ILE A 96 0.59 0.07 6.19
C ILE A 96 0.11 1.52 6.00
N TYR A 97 0.66 2.19 4.99
CA TYR A 97 0.26 3.53 4.58
C TYR A 97 -0.35 3.48 3.18
N VAL A 98 -1.53 4.06 3.06
CA VAL A 98 -2.34 3.99 1.85
C VAL A 98 -2.74 5.39 1.41
N ILE A 99 -2.47 5.77 0.17
CA ILE A 99 -3.10 6.96 -0.44
C ILE A 99 -4.29 6.52 -1.28
N GLY A 100 -5.48 7.03 -1.00
CA GLY A 100 -6.67 6.60 -1.72
C GLY A 100 -7.92 7.41 -1.42
N HIS A 101 -9.05 6.74 -1.44
CA HIS A 101 -10.36 7.31 -1.13
C HIS A 101 -11.20 6.26 -0.40
N ILE A 102 -11.71 6.61 0.78
CA ILE A 102 -12.57 5.74 1.58
C ILE A 102 -14.01 5.92 1.12
N LEU A 103 -14.61 4.83 0.64
CA LEU A 103 -16.00 4.81 0.20
C LEU A 103 -16.98 4.75 1.37
N ALA A 104 -18.25 4.99 1.07
CA ALA A 104 -19.34 4.94 2.06
C ALA A 104 -19.52 3.56 2.72
N ASP A 105 -19.04 2.49 2.08
CA ASP A 105 -19.04 1.12 2.62
C ASP A 105 -17.78 0.79 3.44
N ASN A 106 -16.98 1.80 3.82
CA ASN A 106 -15.72 1.69 4.55
C ASN A 106 -14.58 0.94 3.81
N THR A 107 -14.74 0.65 2.52
CA THR A 107 -13.67 0.08 1.71
C THR A 107 -12.85 1.18 1.02
N VAL A 108 -11.59 0.90 0.69
CA VAL A 108 -10.76 1.82 -0.10
C VAL A 108 -10.98 1.57 -1.60
N LYS A 109 -11.16 2.64 -2.39
CA LYS A 109 -11.46 2.57 -3.82
C LYS A 109 -10.36 1.85 -4.62
N GLY A 110 -10.76 1.04 -5.61
CA GLY A 110 -9.86 0.42 -6.58
C GLY A 110 -9.12 -0.83 -6.08
N GLY A 111 -8.03 -1.20 -6.75
CA GLY A 111 -7.20 -2.37 -6.41
C GLY A 111 -6.50 -2.25 -5.04
N THR A 112 -6.23 -1.02 -4.62
CA THR A 112 -5.73 -0.66 -3.28
C THR A 112 -6.65 -1.14 -2.16
N GLY A 113 -7.96 -1.27 -2.43
CA GLY A 113 -8.92 -1.83 -1.49
C GLY A 113 -8.52 -3.19 -0.95
N TRP A 114 -8.01 -4.08 -1.80
CA TRP A 114 -7.57 -5.41 -1.34
C TRP A 114 -6.42 -5.31 -0.34
N GLY A 115 -5.42 -4.47 -0.60
CA GLY A 115 -4.30 -4.27 0.33
C GLY A 115 -4.77 -3.73 1.68
N ALA A 116 -5.71 -2.78 1.67
CA ALA A 116 -6.29 -2.22 2.88
C ALA A 116 -7.10 -3.25 3.69
N GLU A 117 -7.98 -4.03 3.04
CA GLU A 117 -8.74 -5.07 3.73
C GLU A 117 -7.85 -6.19 4.25
N PHE A 118 -6.83 -6.58 3.49
CA PHE A 118 -5.89 -7.61 3.92
C PHE A 118 -5.09 -7.15 5.15
N ALA A 119 -4.67 -5.89 5.21
CA ALA A 119 -4.03 -5.31 6.39
C ALA A 119 -4.93 -5.37 7.63
N LYS A 120 -6.21 -5.04 7.49
CA LYS A 120 -7.21 -5.15 8.57
C LYS A 120 -7.35 -6.59 9.06
N ILE A 121 -7.42 -7.57 8.14
CA ILE A 121 -7.49 -9.00 8.47
C ILE A 121 -6.25 -9.45 9.25
N CYS A 122 -5.06 -8.95 8.89
CA CYS A 122 -3.82 -9.23 9.59
C CYS A 122 -3.67 -8.46 10.91
N ASN A 123 -4.63 -7.63 11.31
CA ASN A 123 -4.56 -6.73 12.46
C ASN A 123 -3.30 -5.84 12.45
N LYS A 124 -2.85 -5.41 11.26
CA LYS A 124 -1.71 -4.51 11.11
C LYS A 124 -2.19 -3.06 11.25
N PRO A 125 -1.43 -2.17 11.92
CA PRO A 125 -1.68 -0.73 11.87
C PRO A 125 -1.80 -0.27 10.43
N ILE A 126 -2.91 0.40 10.11
CA ILE A 126 -3.19 0.90 8.77
C ILE A 126 -3.64 2.35 8.83
N PHE A 127 -3.02 3.17 7.98
CA PHE A 127 -3.32 4.57 7.81
C PHE A 127 -3.68 4.84 6.36
N VAL A 128 -4.84 5.46 6.13
CA VAL A 128 -5.30 5.85 4.81
C VAL A 128 -5.39 7.37 4.75
N PHE A 129 -4.67 7.98 3.82
CA PHE A 129 -4.92 9.35 3.44
C PHE A 129 -6.01 9.36 2.37
N ASP A 130 -7.17 9.93 2.71
CA ASP A 130 -8.28 10.10 1.77
C ASP A 130 -8.09 11.42 1.02
N GLN A 131 -7.75 11.35 -0.26
CA GLN A 131 -7.49 12.54 -1.08
C GLN A 131 -8.72 13.46 -1.21
N GLU A 132 -9.95 12.92 -1.12
CA GLU A 132 -11.18 13.73 -1.22
C GLU A 132 -11.51 14.45 0.09
N LYS A 133 -11.04 13.90 1.23
CA LYS A 133 -11.26 14.47 2.56
C LYS A 133 -10.04 15.23 3.09
N ASP A 134 -8.93 15.18 2.37
CA ASP A 134 -7.67 15.82 2.71
C ASP A 134 -7.22 15.52 4.15
N SER A 135 -7.28 14.26 4.55
CA SER A 135 -7.04 13.85 5.93
C SER A 135 -6.60 12.39 6.04
N TRP A 136 -5.81 12.10 7.07
CA TRP A 136 -5.43 10.74 7.46
C TRP A 136 -6.52 10.08 8.33
N PHE A 137 -6.70 8.79 8.13
CA PHE A 137 -7.61 7.94 8.90
C PHE A 137 -6.89 6.66 9.31
N THR A 138 -7.14 6.19 10.53
CA THR A 138 -6.70 4.89 11.04
C THR A 138 -7.91 3.97 11.22
N TRP A 139 -7.66 2.66 11.21
CA TRP A 139 -8.72 1.66 11.44
C TRP A 139 -8.79 1.28 12.93
N GLU A 140 -9.90 1.62 13.58
CA GLU A 140 -10.15 1.32 14.99
C GLU A 140 -11.59 0.84 15.18
N HIS A 141 -11.79 -0.22 15.98
CA HIS A 141 -13.12 -0.72 16.34
C HIS A 141 -14.08 -0.85 15.14
N LEU A 142 -13.58 -1.42 14.03
CA LEU A 142 -14.32 -1.61 12.77
C LEU A 142 -14.74 -0.30 12.06
N ASN A 143 -14.09 0.82 12.34
CA ASN A 143 -14.39 2.12 11.75
C ASN A 143 -13.11 2.86 11.34
N TRP A 144 -13.24 3.72 10.33
CA TRP A 144 -12.20 4.71 10.01
C TRP A 144 -12.34 5.90 10.96
N VAL A 145 -11.31 6.13 11.76
CA VAL A 145 -11.21 7.27 12.68
C VAL A 145 -10.19 8.23 12.13
N LYS A 146 -10.54 9.52 12.03
CA LYS A 146 -9.58 10.54 11.62
C LYS A 146 -8.41 10.56 12.62
N CYS A 147 -7.19 10.54 12.11
CA CYS A 147 -5.99 10.67 12.92
C CYS A 147 -5.12 11.80 12.38
N ASP A 148 -4.47 12.53 13.28
CA ASP A 148 -3.60 13.62 12.87
C ASP A 148 -2.16 13.11 12.76
N ASP A 149 -1.50 13.50 11.65
CA ASP A 149 -0.06 13.39 11.43
C ASP A 149 0.57 12.03 11.82
N PRO A 150 0.22 10.93 11.15
CA PRO A 150 0.87 9.66 11.40
C PRO A 150 2.38 9.74 11.08
N VAL A 151 3.13 8.87 11.75
CA VAL A 151 4.59 8.71 11.62
C VAL A 151 4.93 7.23 11.52
N ILE A 152 5.96 6.91 10.73
CA ILE A 152 6.48 5.56 10.53
C ILE A 152 7.16 5.12 11.83
N LYS A 153 6.61 4.10 12.49
CA LYS A 153 7.06 3.59 13.79
C LYS A 153 7.83 2.27 13.69
N HIS A 154 7.73 1.59 12.55
CA HIS A 154 8.29 0.26 12.35
C HIS A 154 9.37 0.27 11.27
N VAL A 155 10.34 -0.63 11.43
CA VAL A 155 11.45 -0.80 10.47
C VAL A 155 10.94 -1.26 9.11
N HIS A 156 9.91 -2.09 9.08
CA HIS A 156 9.30 -2.58 7.85
C HIS A 156 7.91 -1.97 7.70
N PHE A 157 7.70 -1.19 6.65
CA PHE A 157 6.40 -0.58 6.38
C PHE A 157 6.02 -0.70 4.91
N VAL A 158 4.73 -0.55 4.63
CA VAL A 158 4.21 -0.58 3.25
C VAL A 158 3.73 0.80 2.85
N GLY A 159 4.12 1.22 1.65
CA GLY A 159 3.52 2.35 0.95
C GLY A 159 2.74 1.84 -0.26
N THR A 160 1.42 1.98 -0.25
CA THR A 160 0.58 1.62 -1.40
C THR A 160 -0.47 2.70 -1.67
N GLY A 161 -1.18 2.60 -2.79
CA GLY A 161 -2.22 3.57 -3.06
C GLY A 161 -2.75 3.62 -4.48
N THR A 162 -3.44 4.72 -4.74
CA THR A 162 -4.01 5.06 -6.04
C THR A 162 -2.93 5.26 -7.10
N ARG A 163 -3.28 4.90 -8.34
CA ARG A 163 -2.51 5.27 -9.54
C ARG A 163 -2.70 6.74 -9.93
N PHE A 164 -3.77 7.36 -9.45
CA PHE A 164 -4.14 8.75 -9.72
C PHE A 164 -3.81 9.60 -8.49
N LEU A 165 -2.50 9.77 -8.26
CA LEU A 165 -1.99 10.56 -7.14
C LEU A 165 -2.26 12.05 -7.39
N GLN A 166 -2.92 12.69 -6.43
CA GLN A 166 -3.16 14.14 -6.42
C GLN A 166 -2.06 14.87 -5.61
N ASP A 167 -1.98 16.19 -5.75
CA ASP A 167 -0.94 16.99 -5.08
C ASP A 167 -1.02 16.90 -3.55
N ASN A 168 -2.22 16.82 -2.98
CA ASN A 168 -2.39 16.63 -1.55
C ASN A 168 -1.93 15.24 -1.09
N GLY A 169 -2.23 14.19 -1.85
CA GLY A 169 -1.72 12.84 -1.59
C GLY A 169 -0.19 12.77 -1.66
N ARG A 170 0.41 13.44 -2.66
CA ARG A 170 1.87 13.59 -2.77
C ARG A 170 2.45 14.29 -1.55
N LYS A 171 1.87 15.44 -1.17
CA LYS A 171 2.27 16.19 0.02
C LYS A 171 2.17 15.33 1.28
N ALA A 172 1.08 14.57 1.44
CA ALA A 172 0.88 13.69 2.59
C ALA A 172 1.98 12.62 2.71
N ILE A 173 2.46 12.06 1.59
CA ILE A 173 3.63 11.15 1.57
C ILE A 173 4.88 11.88 2.02
N ILE A 174 5.21 13.01 1.40
CA ILE A 174 6.43 13.77 1.72
C ILE A 174 6.44 14.18 3.21
N ASP A 175 5.32 14.70 3.70
CA ASP A 175 5.18 15.14 5.09
C ASP A 175 5.27 13.93 6.05
N LEU A 176 4.75 12.75 5.69
CA LEU A 176 4.89 11.52 6.48
C LEU A 176 6.37 11.15 6.67
N PHE A 177 7.18 11.14 5.61
CA PHE A 177 8.61 10.86 5.72
C PHE A 177 9.34 11.96 6.47
N ALA A 178 9.04 13.24 6.20
CA ALA A 178 9.67 14.36 6.88
C ALA A 178 9.42 14.32 8.40
N ARG A 179 8.19 14.03 8.84
CA ARG A 179 7.88 13.86 10.27
C ARG A 179 8.59 12.65 10.89
N SER A 180 8.78 11.58 10.12
CA SER A 180 9.34 10.32 10.61
C SER A 180 10.88 10.33 10.67
N PHE A 181 11.54 11.03 9.73
CA PHE A 181 12.99 10.94 9.50
C PHE A 181 13.70 12.29 9.36
N GLY A 182 12.99 13.42 9.50
CA GLY A 182 13.58 14.76 9.36
C GLY A 182 14.45 15.23 10.54
N LYS A 183 14.93 14.31 11.39
CA LYS A 183 15.84 14.58 12.51
C LYS A 183 17.16 13.86 12.31
#